data_AF-A0A1B6Y8L9-F1
#
_entry.id   AF-A0A1B6Y8L9-F1
#
_cell.length_a   1.000
_cell.length_b   1.000
_cell.length_c   1.000
_cell.angle_alpha   90.00
_cell.angle_beta   90.00
_cell.angle_gamma   90.00
#
_symmetry.space_group_name_H-M   'P 1'
#
loop_
_entity.id
_entity.type
_entity.pdbx_description
1 polymer ?
#
loop_
_entity_poly.entity_id
_entity_poly.type
_entity_poly.pdbx_seq_one_letter_code
_entity_poly.pdbx_strand_id
1 'polypeptide(L)'
;MYKTIGLAKEIESPENPGALEKRVALIPDDVKKLVDFGCEVFVEHGAGEGVGFSDEEYVESGAKLQKNEELYQNKEMVIKFKGPAMESIPLMESGSTLFCMAHFSSFPERAKLLEDHKINVVAMEYVVQSPEKIPNDLILGLMAAENCLEADIRRAGVSGVEFHVIGYSERMSGAVRRFMDHSPKSLVLHPEDVSIEELGSLNRNSVIVYDSASFDDPNKIISKIEVGRTFDIHSFITDHGDEALRYYRLVNPSPKFGKRKIEALHETGRAGARYGLELLKDKSSKKKSSEEAIAVVLGYGNVGMGAIDECHRNGVRTIHVLGKDQTQKGNIEEYLKDADLIINGAEQPAHLRGVNYLVTKEHAKNLLEDGTVVIDLVGGSATNRSAVENVIECTYLTDPYFEEDGVLFSALWGWPMMGFMRETAIKYSGQIADILIGEDKFIDGLNKMTPGVEQALVCGRF
;
A
#
# COMPACT_ATOMS: atom_id res chain seq x y z
N MET A 1 20.88 -24.78 2.69
CA MET A 1 20.02 -24.12 3.68
C MET A 1 20.89 -23.21 4.50
N TYR A 2 20.52 -21.94 4.59
CA TYR A 2 21.12 -20.98 5.51
C TYR A 2 20.83 -21.40 6.94
N LYS A 3 21.88 -21.66 7.72
CA LYS A 3 21.80 -22.05 9.13
C LYS A 3 22.02 -20.88 10.06
N THR A 4 22.92 -19.95 9.71
CA THR A 4 23.23 -18.77 10.52
C THR A 4 22.71 -17.51 9.85
N ILE A 5 21.82 -16.81 10.54
CA ILE A 5 21.17 -15.58 10.05
C ILE A 5 21.49 -14.43 11.00
N GLY A 6 22.04 -13.33 10.48
CA GLY A 6 22.17 -12.07 11.21
C GLY A 6 21.03 -11.11 10.86
N LEU A 7 20.37 -10.53 11.86
CA LEU A 7 19.38 -9.46 11.71
C LEU A 7 19.97 -8.13 12.18
N ALA A 8 20.25 -7.24 11.23
CA ALA A 8 20.93 -5.97 11.49
C ALA A 8 19.97 -4.84 11.90
N LYS A 9 20.45 -3.99 12.80
CA LYS A 9 19.77 -2.75 13.19
C LYS A 9 19.81 -1.75 12.03
N GLU A 10 18.78 -0.89 11.97
CA GLU A 10 18.82 0.28 11.10
C GLU A 10 19.71 1.37 11.68
N ILE A 11 20.73 1.74 10.90
CA ILE A 11 21.74 2.75 11.20
C ILE A 11 21.91 3.65 9.96
N GLU A 12 22.71 4.71 10.10
CA GLU A 12 23.10 5.56 8.98
C GLU A 12 23.67 4.70 7.84
N SER A 13 23.17 4.93 6.63
CA SER A 13 23.72 4.33 5.43
C SER A 13 23.38 5.20 4.21
N PRO A 14 23.98 4.96 3.03
CA PRO A 14 23.62 5.72 1.83
C PRO A 14 22.11 5.76 1.53
N GLU A 15 21.37 4.72 1.96
CA GLU A 15 19.93 4.59 1.73
C GLU A 15 19.08 4.92 2.97
N ASN A 16 19.73 5.19 4.10
CA ASN A 16 19.10 5.64 5.34
C ASN A 16 19.81 6.91 5.86
N PRO A 17 19.71 8.02 5.12
CA PRO A 17 20.35 9.27 5.52
C PRO A 17 19.74 9.81 6.81
N GLY A 18 20.58 10.25 7.73
CA GLY A 18 20.17 10.74 9.07
C GLY A 18 19.62 9.65 10.00
N ALA A 19 19.81 8.37 9.66
CA ALA A 19 19.28 7.21 10.37
C ALA A 19 17.78 7.33 10.69
N LEU A 20 16.98 7.87 9.76
CA LEU A 20 15.56 8.16 9.97
C LEU A 20 14.68 6.90 9.92
N GLU A 21 15.09 5.88 9.17
CA GLU A 21 14.45 4.57 9.19
C GLU A 21 14.69 3.90 10.54
N LYS A 22 13.59 3.55 11.22
CA LYS A 22 13.60 2.93 12.56
C LYS A 22 12.98 1.54 12.59
N ARG A 23 12.45 1.06 11.45
CA ARG A 23 11.88 -0.28 11.34
C ARG A 23 12.98 -1.34 11.39
N VAL A 24 12.56 -2.56 11.66
CA VAL A 24 13.40 -3.76 11.64
C VAL A 24 12.85 -4.74 10.60
N ALA A 25 13.74 -5.50 9.95
CA ALA A 25 13.33 -6.43 8.91
C ALA A 25 12.57 -7.65 9.43
N LEU A 26 12.82 -8.08 10.68
CA LEU A 26 12.13 -9.18 11.32
C LEU A 26 11.74 -8.82 12.76
N ILE A 27 10.48 -9.03 13.12
CA ILE A 27 9.98 -8.85 14.49
C ILE A 27 10.23 -10.13 15.31
N PRO A 28 10.16 -10.08 16.65
CA PRO A 28 10.39 -11.25 17.51
C PRO A 28 9.56 -12.48 17.13
N ASP A 29 8.28 -12.31 16.78
CA ASP A 29 7.40 -13.42 16.39
C ASP A 29 7.90 -14.16 15.13
N ASP A 30 8.42 -13.43 14.14
CA ASP A 30 8.92 -14.03 12.91
C ASP A 30 10.35 -14.57 13.07
N VAL A 31 11.15 -13.97 13.94
CA VAL A 31 12.42 -14.56 14.40
C VAL A 31 12.17 -15.91 15.06
N LYS A 32 11.16 -16.00 15.93
CA LYS A 32 10.77 -17.27 16.56
C LYS A 32 10.43 -18.35 15.52
N LYS A 33 9.71 -17.99 14.46
CA LYS A 33 9.39 -18.94 13.36
C LYS A 33 10.67 -19.45 12.68
N LEU A 34 11.67 -18.61 12.46
CA LEU A 34 12.96 -19.03 11.88
C LEU A 34 13.75 -19.93 12.83
N VAL A 35 13.75 -19.63 14.13
CA VAL A 35 14.37 -20.47 15.17
C VAL A 35 13.68 -21.84 15.26
N ASP A 36 12.35 -21.87 15.29
CA ASP A 36 11.56 -23.10 15.32
C ASP A 36 11.74 -23.93 14.02
N PHE A 37 12.05 -23.26 12.89
CA PHE A 37 12.43 -23.90 11.64
C PHE A 37 13.86 -24.49 11.65
N GLY A 38 14.66 -24.18 12.67
CA GLY A 38 16.00 -24.73 12.89
C GLY A 38 17.16 -23.78 12.52
N CYS A 39 16.90 -22.48 12.34
CA CYS A 39 17.94 -21.49 12.10
C CYS A 39 18.55 -20.99 13.42
N GLU A 40 19.85 -20.73 13.43
CA GLU A 40 20.48 -19.90 14.46
C GLU A 40 20.37 -18.44 14.08
N VAL A 41 19.47 -17.72 14.75
CA VAL A 41 19.23 -16.29 14.48
C VAL A 41 19.98 -15.43 15.50
N PHE A 42 20.80 -14.53 14.97
CA PHE A 42 21.53 -13.52 15.72
C PHE A 42 20.92 -12.15 15.44
N VAL A 43 20.69 -11.36 16.48
CA VAL A 43 20.03 -10.06 16.37
C VAL A 43 20.96 -9.00 16.95
N GLU A 44 21.14 -7.89 16.25
CA GLU A 44 21.91 -6.77 16.79
C GLU A 44 21.17 -6.11 17.96
N HIS A 45 21.91 -5.74 19.00
CA HIS A 45 21.37 -5.03 20.15
C HIS A 45 20.55 -3.79 19.75
N GLY A 46 19.32 -3.74 20.23
CA GLY A 46 18.36 -2.68 19.99
C GLY A 46 17.84 -2.61 18.56
N ALA A 47 17.89 -3.69 17.79
CA ALA A 47 17.41 -3.71 16.40
C ALA A 47 15.92 -3.34 16.29
N GLY A 48 15.09 -3.78 17.23
CA GLY A 48 13.64 -3.55 17.22
C GLY A 48 13.15 -2.35 18.02
N GLU A 49 14.02 -1.65 18.76
CA GLU A 49 13.63 -0.56 19.67
C GLU A 49 12.84 0.54 18.96
N GLY A 50 13.24 0.86 17.72
CA GLY A 50 12.65 1.92 16.90
C GLY A 50 11.17 1.70 16.54
N VAL A 51 10.67 0.48 16.69
CA VAL A 51 9.27 0.11 16.49
C VAL A 51 8.66 -0.58 17.71
N GLY A 52 9.32 -0.51 18.87
CA GLY A 52 8.81 -0.99 20.15
C GLY A 52 8.91 -2.50 20.35
N PHE A 53 9.96 -3.14 19.84
CA PHE A 53 10.33 -4.51 20.21
C PHE A 53 11.63 -4.49 20.99
N SER A 54 11.61 -5.01 22.21
CA SER A 54 12.75 -5.07 23.12
C SER A 54 13.73 -6.19 22.78
N ASP A 55 14.98 -6.06 23.25
CA ASP A 55 15.99 -7.10 23.15
C ASP A 55 15.55 -8.38 23.89
N GLU A 56 14.85 -8.23 25.01
CA GLU A 56 14.28 -9.33 25.79
C GLU A 56 13.29 -10.15 24.97
N GLU A 57 12.40 -9.52 24.20
CA GLU A 57 11.46 -10.21 23.31
C GLU A 57 12.20 -11.06 22.25
N TYR A 58 13.32 -10.55 21.71
CA TYR A 58 14.13 -11.34 20.76
C TYR A 58 14.79 -12.55 21.44
N VAL A 59 15.28 -12.40 22.67
CA VAL A 59 15.87 -13.49 23.45
C VAL A 59 14.81 -14.55 23.80
N GLU A 60 13.61 -14.13 24.20
CA GLU A 60 12.48 -15.02 24.47
C GLU A 60 12.04 -15.79 23.21
N SER A 61 12.17 -15.17 22.03
CA SER A 61 12.01 -15.81 20.73
C SER A 61 13.13 -16.78 20.33
N GLY A 62 14.17 -16.92 21.16
CA GLY A 62 15.30 -17.83 20.95
C GLY A 62 16.46 -17.25 20.15
N ALA A 63 16.47 -15.93 19.91
CA ALA A 63 17.58 -15.26 19.24
C ALA A 63 18.79 -15.09 20.17
N LYS A 64 19.98 -14.93 19.56
CA LYS A 64 21.22 -14.57 20.25
C LYS A 64 21.55 -13.11 19.95
N LEU A 65 21.63 -12.26 20.97
CA LEU A 65 22.00 -10.86 20.77
C LEU A 65 23.50 -10.72 20.47
N GLN A 66 23.85 -9.81 19.56
CA GLN A 66 25.23 -9.49 19.19
C GLN A 66 25.45 -7.98 19.02
N LYS A 67 26.70 -7.56 19.05
CA LYS A 67 27.10 -6.21 18.63
C LYS A 67 27.18 -6.13 17.11
N ASN A 68 27.13 -4.92 16.58
CA ASN A 68 27.14 -4.64 15.15
C ASN A 68 28.26 -5.38 14.40
N GLU A 69 29.50 -5.27 14.89
CA GLU A 69 30.67 -5.81 14.18
C GLU A 69 30.64 -7.34 14.09
N GLU A 70 30.14 -8.00 15.14
CA GLU A 70 30.01 -9.46 15.22
C GLU A 70 28.84 -9.97 14.36
N LEU A 71 27.82 -9.13 14.15
CA LEU A 71 26.62 -9.53 13.45
C LEU A 71 26.93 -9.86 11.99
N TYR A 72 27.75 -9.07 11.31
CA TYR A 72 28.09 -9.28 9.89
C TYR A 72 29.08 -10.43 9.66
N GLN A 73 29.78 -10.89 10.70
CA GLN A 73 30.81 -11.94 10.60
C GLN A 73 30.22 -13.35 10.78
N ASN A 74 30.77 -14.34 10.08
CA ASN A 74 30.40 -15.76 10.16
C ASN A 74 28.89 -16.02 9.95
N LYS A 75 28.21 -15.20 9.14
CA LYS A 75 26.80 -15.41 8.76
C LYS A 75 26.70 -15.88 7.33
N GLU A 76 25.91 -16.93 7.12
CA GLU A 76 25.59 -17.35 5.76
C GLU A 76 24.57 -16.39 5.11
N MET A 77 23.70 -15.77 5.93
CA MET A 77 22.79 -14.71 5.50
C MET A 77 22.75 -13.54 6.49
N VAL A 78 22.77 -12.31 5.98
CA VAL A 78 22.47 -11.09 6.73
C VAL A 78 21.19 -10.47 6.18
N ILE A 79 20.23 -10.21 7.06
CA ILE A 79 18.96 -9.57 6.76
C ILE A 79 19.00 -8.17 7.36
N LYS A 80 18.66 -7.18 6.53
CA LYS A 80 18.56 -5.77 6.91
C LYS A 80 17.37 -5.15 6.18
N PHE A 81 16.75 -4.10 6.72
CA PHE A 81 15.61 -3.51 6.03
C PHE A 81 16.08 -2.63 4.86
N LYS A 82 16.99 -1.67 5.11
CA LYS A 82 17.69 -0.90 4.07
C LYS A 82 19.04 -1.53 3.72
N GLY A 83 19.67 -1.10 2.63
CA GLY A 83 21.02 -1.54 2.32
C GLY A 83 22.04 -1.17 3.42
N PRO A 84 23.14 -1.94 3.55
CA PRO A 84 24.12 -1.79 4.62
C PRO A 84 24.92 -0.49 4.49
N ALA A 85 25.54 -0.11 5.60
CA ALA A 85 26.60 0.90 5.61
C ALA A 85 27.83 0.36 4.85
N MET A 86 28.66 1.27 4.33
CA MET A 86 29.81 0.89 3.49
C MET A 86 30.85 0.10 4.31
N GLU A 87 31.05 0.51 5.55
CA GLU A 87 31.94 -0.08 6.55
C GLU A 87 31.50 -1.47 7.03
N SER A 88 30.22 -1.82 6.90
CA SER A 88 29.73 -3.16 7.27
C SER A 88 30.01 -4.21 6.20
N ILE A 89 30.21 -3.81 4.94
CA ILE A 89 30.41 -4.75 3.82
C ILE A 89 31.70 -5.56 3.95
N PRO A 90 32.88 -4.97 4.29
CA PRO A 90 34.11 -5.73 4.51
C PRO A 90 34.07 -6.75 5.66
N LEU A 91 33.08 -6.64 6.56
CA LEU A 91 32.89 -7.57 7.67
C LEU A 91 32.17 -8.86 7.24
N MET A 92 31.46 -8.82 6.10
CA MET A 92 30.76 -9.97 5.56
C MET A 92 31.74 -10.94 4.89
N GLU A 93 31.46 -12.23 5.02
CA GLU A 93 32.27 -13.25 4.36
C GLU A 93 31.93 -13.36 2.88
N SER A 94 32.95 -13.58 2.04
CA SER A 94 32.78 -13.88 0.62
C SER A 94 31.82 -15.06 0.45
N GLY A 95 30.79 -14.90 -0.40
CA GLY A 95 29.76 -15.90 -0.65
C GLY A 95 28.56 -15.84 0.30
N SER A 96 28.61 -15.02 1.36
CA SER A 96 27.41 -14.75 2.18
C SER A 96 26.34 -14.00 1.40
N THR A 97 25.10 -14.07 1.88
CA THR A 97 23.94 -13.45 1.24
C THR A 97 23.40 -12.28 2.05
N LEU A 98 23.33 -11.11 1.43
CA LEU A 98 22.61 -9.96 1.92
C LEU A 98 21.18 -9.95 1.37
N PHE A 99 20.19 -9.93 2.26
CA PHE A 99 18.77 -9.77 1.91
C PHE A 99 18.25 -8.47 2.49
N CYS A 100 17.97 -7.48 1.63
CA CYS A 100 17.52 -6.15 2.04
C CYS A 100 16.78 -5.41 0.91
N MET A 101 16.14 -4.26 1.22
CA MET A 101 15.79 -3.28 0.20
C MET A 101 17.10 -2.70 -0.34
N ALA A 102 17.53 -3.12 -1.52
CA ALA A 102 18.91 -2.89 -1.96
C ALA A 102 19.08 -1.60 -2.77
N HIS A 103 18.04 -1.22 -3.53
CA HIS A 103 18.05 -0.17 -4.55
C HIS A 103 19.34 -0.20 -5.36
N PHE A 104 19.77 -1.40 -5.77
CA PHE A 104 21.16 -1.70 -6.13
C PHE A 104 21.74 -0.75 -7.18
N SER A 105 21.00 -0.53 -8.27
CA SER A 105 21.41 0.38 -9.36
C SER A 105 21.44 1.86 -8.97
N SER A 106 20.78 2.24 -7.88
CA SER A 106 20.74 3.64 -7.39
C SER A 106 21.97 4.00 -6.55
N PHE A 107 22.73 3.00 -6.08
CA PHE A 107 23.91 3.18 -5.22
C PHE A 107 25.13 2.47 -5.81
N PRO A 108 25.70 2.98 -6.92
CA PRO A 108 26.73 2.26 -7.69
C PRO A 108 28.02 2.00 -6.91
N GLU A 109 28.42 2.89 -6.00
CA GLU A 109 29.60 2.67 -5.16
C GLU A 109 29.40 1.52 -4.17
N ARG A 110 28.21 1.42 -3.58
CA ARG A 110 27.83 0.32 -2.69
C ARG A 110 27.71 -1.00 -3.45
N ALA A 111 27.07 -0.96 -4.63
CA ALA A 111 26.96 -2.10 -5.53
C ALA A 111 28.34 -2.67 -5.88
N LYS A 112 29.26 -1.79 -6.30
CA LYS A 112 30.64 -2.17 -6.59
C LYS A 112 31.35 -2.78 -5.38
N LEU A 113 31.18 -2.22 -4.19
CA LEU A 113 31.83 -2.74 -2.99
C LEU A 113 31.32 -4.15 -2.62
N LEU A 114 30.01 -4.39 -2.78
CA LEU A 114 29.38 -5.71 -2.60
C LEU A 114 29.92 -6.74 -3.60
N GLU A 115 30.07 -6.34 -4.87
CA GLU A 115 30.66 -7.18 -5.92
C GLU A 115 32.13 -7.52 -5.63
N ASP A 116 32.94 -6.51 -5.27
CA ASP A 116 34.36 -6.66 -4.98
C ASP A 116 34.60 -7.60 -3.78
N HIS A 117 33.68 -7.61 -2.80
CA HIS A 117 33.68 -8.53 -1.65
C HIS A 117 32.96 -9.86 -1.90
N LYS A 118 32.43 -10.07 -3.11
CA LYS A 118 31.70 -11.28 -3.50
C LYS A 118 30.51 -11.60 -2.60
N ILE A 119 29.75 -10.57 -2.23
CA ILE A 119 28.52 -10.71 -1.45
C ILE A 119 27.35 -10.95 -2.41
N ASN A 120 26.61 -12.03 -2.19
CA ASN A 120 25.38 -12.29 -2.93
C ASN A 120 24.30 -11.32 -2.44
N VAL A 121 23.59 -10.66 -3.35
CA VAL A 121 22.55 -9.68 -2.96
C VAL A 121 21.22 -10.09 -3.55
N VAL A 122 20.26 -10.35 -2.67
CA VAL A 122 18.84 -10.52 -3.04
C VAL A 122 18.09 -9.25 -2.63
N ALA A 123 17.56 -8.54 -3.62
CA ALA A 123 16.86 -7.28 -3.46
C ALA A 123 15.38 -7.54 -3.12
N MET A 124 14.96 -7.24 -1.88
CA MET A 124 13.59 -7.44 -1.40
C MET A 124 12.54 -6.81 -2.34
N GLU A 125 12.88 -5.69 -2.96
CA GLU A 125 12.00 -4.96 -3.86
C GLU A 125 11.72 -5.64 -5.20
N TYR A 126 12.52 -6.64 -5.57
CA TYR A 126 12.38 -7.37 -6.82
C TYR A 126 11.87 -8.80 -6.63
N VAL A 127 11.58 -9.21 -5.38
CA VAL A 127 10.94 -10.51 -5.15
C VAL A 127 9.49 -10.45 -5.61
N VAL A 128 9.13 -11.30 -6.57
CA VAL A 128 7.78 -11.36 -7.15
C VAL A 128 7.10 -12.69 -6.87
N GLN A 129 5.77 -12.70 -6.85
CA GLN A 129 5.00 -13.94 -6.77
C GLN A 129 5.29 -14.83 -7.98
N SER A 130 5.43 -16.15 -7.79
CA SER A 130 5.52 -17.10 -8.90
C SER A 130 4.90 -18.45 -8.53
N PRO A 131 3.72 -18.83 -9.07
CA PRO A 131 2.87 -18.04 -9.97
C PRO A 131 2.18 -16.86 -9.25
N GLU A 132 1.52 -15.97 -10.01
CA GLU A 132 0.69 -14.91 -9.42
C GLU A 132 -0.41 -15.50 -8.51
N LYS A 133 -0.59 -14.88 -7.34
CA LYS A 133 -1.62 -15.27 -6.38
C LYS A 133 -2.50 -14.08 -6.02
N ILE A 134 -3.77 -14.20 -6.38
CA ILE A 134 -4.80 -13.23 -6.05
C ILE A 134 -5.57 -13.74 -4.82
N PRO A 135 -5.71 -12.95 -3.74
CA PRO A 135 -6.47 -13.34 -2.56
C PRO A 135 -7.93 -13.69 -2.88
N ASN A 136 -8.50 -14.68 -2.19
CA ASN A 136 -9.87 -15.14 -2.44
C ASN A 136 -10.90 -14.02 -2.24
N ASP A 137 -10.78 -13.21 -1.18
CA ASP A 137 -11.71 -12.11 -0.92
C ASP A 137 -11.71 -11.08 -2.05
N LEU A 138 -10.53 -10.81 -2.64
CA LEU A 138 -10.44 -9.94 -3.80
C LEU A 138 -11.16 -10.55 -5.00
N ILE A 139 -10.93 -11.84 -5.30
CA ILE A 139 -11.63 -12.54 -6.39
C ILE A 139 -13.14 -12.53 -6.17
N LEU A 140 -13.61 -12.83 -4.96
CA LEU A 140 -15.02 -12.85 -4.62
C LEU A 140 -15.66 -11.47 -4.82
N GLY A 141 -15.00 -10.40 -4.39
CA GLY A 141 -15.45 -9.02 -4.65
C GLY A 141 -15.53 -8.68 -6.14
N LEU A 142 -14.50 -9.06 -6.91
CA LEU A 142 -14.50 -8.89 -8.38
C LEU A 142 -15.70 -9.61 -9.03
N MET A 143 -15.96 -10.86 -8.63
CA MET A 143 -17.04 -11.67 -9.18
C MET A 143 -18.42 -11.18 -8.75
N ALA A 144 -18.55 -10.69 -7.51
CA ALA A 144 -19.79 -10.08 -7.02
C ALA A 144 -20.14 -8.82 -7.81
N ALA A 145 -19.15 -7.97 -8.09
CA ALA A 145 -19.34 -6.78 -8.92
C ALA A 145 -19.71 -7.13 -10.38
N GLU A 146 -19.09 -8.16 -10.98
CA GLU A 146 -19.49 -8.65 -12.31
C GLU A 146 -20.94 -9.14 -12.32
N ASN A 147 -21.37 -9.88 -11.29
CA ASN A 147 -22.77 -10.31 -11.16
C ASN A 147 -23.73 -9.13 -10.99
N CYS A 148 -23.37 -8.15 -10.16
CA CYS A 148 -24.13 -6.91 -9.97
C CYS A 148 -24.37 -6.17 -11.30
N LEU A 149 -23.35 -6.16 -12.17
CA LEU A 149 -23.33 -5.43 -13.43
C LEU A 149 -23.84 -6.20 -14.66
N GLU A 150 -24.13 -7.49 -14.54
CA GLU A 150 -24.43 -8.37 -15.68
C GLU A 150 -25.53 -7.80 -16.60
N ALA A 151 -26.60 -7.26 -16.01
CA ALA A 151 -27.71 -6.67 -16.75
C ALA A 151 -27.34 -5.35 -17.45
N ASP A 152 -26.48 -4.52 -16.85
CA ASP A 152 -26.07 -3.22 -17.37
C ASP A 152 -25.10 -3.38 -18.54
N ILE A 153 -24.11 -4.26 -18.35
CA ILE A 153 -23.13 -4.65 -19.37
C ILE A 153 -23.85 -5.14 -20.63
N ARG A 154 -24.95 -5.90 -20.49
CA ARG A 154 -25.74 -6.41 -21.62
C ARG A 154 -26.60 -5.36 -22.35
N ARG A 155 -27.00 -4.27 -21.69
CA ARG A 155 -27.98 -3.31 -22.22
C ARG A 155 -27.33 -2.09 -22.87
N ALA A 156 -26.48 -1.39 -22.12
CA ALA A 156 -25.98 -0.06 -22.51
C ALA A 156 -24.57 0.25 -21.97
N GLY A 157 -23.94 -0.67 -21.23
CA GLY A 157 -22.68 -0.43 -20.53
C GLY A 157 -22.89 0.21 -19.16
N VAL A 158 -21.79 0.44 -18.44
CA VAL A 158 -21.78 0.87 -17.03
C VAL A 158 -21.56 2.38 -16.87
N SER A 159 -21.23 3.10 -17.96
CA SER A 159 -20.84 4.52 -17.93
C SER A 159 -21.90 5.49 -17.38
N GLY A 160 -23.18 5.09 -17.39
CA GLY A 160 -24.26 5.88 -16.79
C GLY A 160 -24.59 5.53 -15.34
N VAL A 161 -23.96 4.50 -14.77
CA VAL A 161 -24.27 3.96 -13.44
C VAL A 161 -23.62 4.81 -12.36
N GLU A 162 -24.36 5.08 -11.29
CA GLU A 162 -23.89 5.82 -10.11
C GLU A 162 -23.81 4.85 -8.92
N PHE A 163 -22.61 4.56 -8.45
CA PHE A 163 -22.41 3.63 -7.34
C PHE A 163 -22.37 4.36 -6.00
N HIS A 164 -23.17 3.87 -5.07
CA HIS A 164 -23.11 4.22 -3.65
C HIS A 164 -22.70 2.97 -2.87
N VAL A 165 -21.49 2.94 -2.36
CA VAL A 165 -20.99 1.84 -1.54
C VAL A 165 -21.18 2.21 -0.08
N ILE A 166 -21.86 1.38 0.69
CA ILE A 166 -22.09 1.60 2.12
C ILE A 166 -21.24 0.63 2.93
N GLY A 167 -20.39 1.18 3.79
CA GLY A 167 -19.41 0.45 4.59
C GLY A 167 -18.13 0.10 3.81
N TYR A 168 -17.17 -0.48 4.53
CA TYR A 168 -15.92 -0.98 3.95
C TYR A 168 -15.55 -2.36 4.48
N SER A 169 -15.19 -3.27 3.57
CA SER A 169 -14.65 -4.60 3.88
C SER A 169 -13.58 -5.00 2.86
N GLU A 170 -12.75 -5.99 3.18
CA GLU A 170 -11.74 -6.52 2.24
C GLU A 170 -12.37 -7.03 0.93
N ARG A 171 -13.59 -7.57 1.00
CA ARG A 171 -14.36 -8.00 -0.18
C ARG A 171 -14.82 -6.81 -1.02
N MET A 172 -15.18 -5.71 -0.36
CA MET A 172 -15.56 -4.47 -1.03
C MET A 172 -14.42 -3.89 -1.88
N SER A 173 -13.16 -4.10 -1.48
CA SER A 173 -11.99 -3.71 -2.27
C SER A 173 -12.01 -4.30 -3.69
N GLY A 174 -12.39 -5.57 -3.83
CA GLY A 174 -12.55 -6.21 -5.14
C GLY A 174 -13.69 -5.60 -5.94
N ALA A 175 -14.83 -5.35 -5.29
CA ALA A 175 -16.00 -4.78 -5.95
C ALA A 175 -15.75 -3.34 -6.44
N VAL A 176 -15.21 -2.47 -5.59
CA VAL A 176 -14.85 -1.08 -5.94
C VAL A 176 -13.93 -1.05 -7.15
N ARG A 177 -12.86 -1.87 -7.16
CA ARG A 177 -11.93 -1.95 -8.30
C ARG A 177 -12.67 -2.36 -9.58
N ARG A 178 -13.50 -3.39 -9.51
CA ARG A 178 -14.23 -3.88 -10.68
C ARG A 178 -15.25 -2.87 -11.20
N PHE A 179 -15.98 -2.19 -10.31
CA PHE A 179 -16.88 -1.11 -10.71
C PHE A 179 -16.11 -0.02 -11.45
N MET A 180 -14.99 0.45 -10.89
CA MET A 180 -14.16 1.49 -11.50
C MET A 180 -13.51 1.07 -12.82
N ASP A 181 -13.14 -0.20 -12.99
CA ASP A 181 -12.61 -0.73 -14.26
C ASP A 181 -13.62 -0.60 -15.41
N HIS A 182 -14.92 -0.60 -15.09
CA HIS A 182 -16.01 -0.38 -16.05
C HIS A 182 -16.37 1.11 -16.26
N SER A 183 -15.59 2.03 -15.67
CA SER A 183 -15.72 3.48 -15.82
C SER A 183 -17.16 3.98 -15.60
N PRO A 184 -17.70 3.85 -14.38
CA PRO A 184 -19.07 4.26 -14.06
C PRO A 184 -19.19 5.79 -14.16
N LYS A 185 -20.38 6.34 -14.01
CA LYS A 185 -20.55 7.80 -13.91
C LYS A 185 -19.88 8.33 -12.64
N SER A 186 -20.13 7.68 -11.50
CA SER A 186 -19.56 8.01 -10.21
C SER A 186 -19.46 6.77 -9.30
N LEU A 187 -18.56 6.82 -8.33
CA LEU A 187 -18.51 5.90 -7.20
C LEU A 187 -18.21 6.70 -5.93
N VAL A 188 -19.10 6.57 -4.95
CA VAL A 188 -19.00 7.22 -3.64
C VAL A 188 -19.09 6.16 -2.56
N LEU A 189 -18.16 6.18 -1.60
CA LEU A 189 -18.27 5.39 -0.37
C LEU A 189 -18.85 6.23 0.76
N HIS A 190 -19.68 5.58 1.56
CA HIS A 190 -20.39 6.11 2.71
C HIS A 190 -20.19 5.19 3.93
N PRO A 191 -20.26 5.70 5.16
CA PRO A 191 -20.20 4.88 6.38
C PRO A 191 -21.46 4.02 6.55
N GLU A 192 -21.39 2.99 7.40
CA GLU A 192 -22.51 2.08 7.67
C GLU A 192 -23.75 2.78 8.28
N ASP A 193 -23.55 3.94 8.91
CA ASP A 193 -24.60 4.75 9.55
C ASP A 193 -25.15 5.89 8.67
N VAL A 194 -24.86 5.87 7.37
CA VAL A 194 -25.33 6.89 6.40
C VAL A 194 -26.86 7.04 6.38
N SER A 195 -27.33 8.28 6.24
CA SER A 195 -28.74 8.62 6.08
C SER A 195 -29.16 8.66 4.60
N ILE A 196 -30.47 8.64 4.33
CA ILE A 196 -30.99 8.74 2.95
C ILE A 196 -30.66 10.10 2.33
N GLU A 197 -30.67 11.16 3.14
CA GLU A 197 -30.30 12.51 2.70
C GLU A 197 -28.84 12.58 2.25
N GLU A 198 -27.95 11.85 2.92
CA GLU A 198 -26.52 11.82 2.64
C GLU A 198 -26.15 10.96 1.42
N LEU A 199 -27.00 10.00 1.05
CA LEU A 199 -26.88 9.32 -0.24
C LEU A 199 -27.19 10.24 -1.44
N GLY A 200 -27.74 11.43 -1.17
CA GLY A 200 -28.08 12.41 -2.21
C GLY A 200 -29.27 11.98 -3.07
N SER A 201 -29.33 12.52 -4.29
CA SER A 201 -30.47 12.31 -5.19
C SER A 201 -30.35 11.01 -5.97
N LEU A 202 -30.80 9.92 -5.35
CA LEU A 202 -30.88 8.61 -6.00
C LEU A 202 -31.80 8.64 -7.23
N ASN A 203 -31.42 7.91 -8.26
CA ASN A 203 -32.16 7.77 -9.50
C ASN A 203 -32.12 6.32 -10.02
N ARG A 204 -32.73 6.07 -11.18
CA ARG A 204 -32.86 4.71 -11.73
C ARG A 204 -31.51 4.07 -12.11
N ASN A 205 -30.47 4.88 -12.28
CA ASN A 205 -29.12 4.41 -12.57
C ASN A 205 -28.27 4.25 -11.29
N SER A 206 -28.80 4.61 -10.12
CA SER A 206 -28.10 4.44 -8.84
C SER A 206 -28.09 2.97 -8.43
N VAL A 207 -26.92 2.50 -8.00
CA VAL A 207 -26.71 1.15 -7.47
C VAL A 207 -26.07 1.27 -6.08
N ILE A 208 -26.80 0.82 -5.07
CA ILE A 208 -26.39 0.82 -3.67
C ILE A 208 -25.81 -0.54 -3.34
N VAL A 209 -24.51 -0.58 -3.07
CA VAL A 209 -23.76 -1.80 -2.81
C VAL A 209 -23.35 -1.84 -1.35
N TYR A 210 -23.58 -2.96 -0.69
CA TYR A 210 -23.24 -3.15 0.72
C TYR A 210 -22.81 -4.60 0.98
N ASP A 211 -22.19 -4.83 2.12
CA ASP A 211 -21.78 -6.17 2.58
C ASP A 211 -22.49 -6.45 3.90
N SER A 212 -23.62 -7.16 3.86
CA SER A 212 -24.47 -7.35 5.06
C SER A 212 -23.77 -8.00 6.25
N ALA A 213 -22.67 -8.74 6.03
CA ALA A 213 -21.87 -9.29 7.12
C ALA A 213 -21.09 -8.24 7.92
N SER A 214 -21.00 -7.00 7.42
CA SER A 214 -20.32 -5.87 8.08
C SER A 214 -21.28 -4.95 8.83
N PHE A 215 -22.59 -5.24 8.81
CA PHE A 215 -23.63 -4.42 9.46
C PHE A 215 -24.20 -5.13 10.68
N ASP A 216 -24.53 -4.36 11.72
CA ASP A 216 -25.37 -4.83 12.82
C ASP A 216 -26.82 -5.12 12.34
N ASP A 217 -27.37 -4.23 11.51
CA ASP A 217 -28.67 -4.38 10.87
C ASP A 217 -28.73 -3.55 9.57
N PRO A 218 -28.52 -4.16 8.39
CA PRO A 218 -28.54 -3.44 7.13
C PRO A 218 -29.93 -2.87 6.78
N ASN A 219 -31.01 -3.39 7.36
CA ASN A 219 -32.37 -2.96 7.01
C ASN A 219 -32.66 -1.52 7.45
N LYS A 220 -31.90 -0.95 8.39
CA LYS A 220 -32.06 0.44 8.87
C LYS A 220 -31.95 1.48 7.76
N ILE A 221 -31.15 1.19 6.73
CA ILE A 221 -30.96 2.05 5.56
C ILE A 221 -31.58 1.42 4.31
N ILE A 222 -31.32 0.13 4.06
CA ILE A 222 -31.71 -0.52 2.80
C ILE A 222 -33.23 -0.52 2.59
N SER A 223 -34.03 -0.71 3.65
CA SER A 223 -35.50 -0.71 3.54
C SER A 223 -36.11 0.66 3.18
N LYS A 224 -35.34 1.74 3.32
CA LYS A 224 -35.76 3.11 3.02
C LYS A 224 -35.40 3.56 1.59
N ILE A 225 -34.67 2.74 0.85
CA ILE A 225 -34.26 3.05 -0.52
C ILE A 225 -35.44 2.77 -1.46
N GLU A 226 -36.09 3.83 -1.95
CA GLU A 226 -37.25 3.73 -2.85
C GLU A 226 -36.86 3.72 -4.34
N VAL A 227 -35.68 4.26 -4.67
CA VAL A 227 -35.20 4.46 -6.04
C VAL A 227 -33.77 3.94 -6.19
N GLY A 228 -33.50 3.28 -7.31
CA GLY A 228 -32.22 2.62 -7.59
C GLY A 228 -32.29 1.11 -7.36
N ARG A 229 -31.14 0.45 -7.43
CA ARG A 229 -31.01 -0.99 -7.14
C ARG A 229 -30.11 -1.19 -5.95
N THR A 230 -30.38 -2.22 -5.16
CA THR A 230 -29.54 -2.62 -4.04
C THR A 230 -28.84 -3.94 -4.35
N PHE A 231 -27.58 -4.09 -3.93
CA PHE A 231 -26.81 -5.31 -4.12
C PHE A 231 -26.02 -5.67 -2.86
N ASP A 232 -26.27 -6.85 -2.32
CA ASP A 232 -25.57 -7.39 -1.16
C ASP A 232 -24.46 -8.35 -1.61
N ILE A 233 -23.22 -7.93 -1.40
CA ILE A 233 -22.04 -8.75 -1.70
C ILE A 233 -22.01 -10.02 -0.84
N HIS A 234 -22.46 -9.94 0.41
CA HIS A 234 -22.43 -11.09 1.31
C HIS A 234 -23.41 -12.18 0.87
N SER A 235 -24.62 -11.81 0.45
CA SER A 235 -25.60 -12.77 -0.11
C SER A 235 -25.02 -13.47 -1.33
N PHE A 236 -24.45 -12.73 -2.29
CA PHE A 236 -23.83 -13.33 -3.47
C PHE A 236 -22.73 -14.34 -3.10
N ILE A 237 -21.86 -13.99 -2.16
CA ILE A 237 -20.75 -14.86 -1.77
C ILE A 237 -21.25 -16.12 -1.05
N THR A 238 -22.26 -15.97 -0.19
CA THR A 238 -22.88 -17.10 0.51
C THR A 238 -23.51 -18.08 -0.48
N ASP A 239 -24.20 -17.57 -1.50
CA ASP A 239 -24.96 -18.38 -2.44
C ASP A 239 -24.09 -18.94 -3.59
N HIS A 240 -23.06 -18.20 -4.02
CA HIS A 240 -22.32 -18.46 -5.26
C HIS A 240 -20.79 -18.40 -5.13
N GLY A 241 -20.23 -18.12 -3.94
CA GLY A 241 -18.80 -17.82 -3.78
C GLY A 241 -17.86 -18.94 -4.23
N ASP A 242 -18.16 -20.19 -3.89
CA ASP A 242 -17.35 -21.36 -4.28
C ASP A 242 -17.32 -21.56 -5.80
N GLU A 243 -18.47 -21.42 -6.45
CA GLU A 243 -18.58 -21.52 -7.92
C GLU A 243 -17.85 -20.35 -8.58
N ALA A 244 -18.04 -19.14 -8.08
CA ALA A 244 -17.40 -17.93 -8.58
C ALA A 244 -15.86 -18.01 -8.51
N LEU A 245 -15.31 -18.50 -7.39
CA LEU A 245 -13.88 -18.71 -7.23
C LEU A 245 -13.32 -19.73 -8.22
N ARG A 246 -14.01 -20.87 -8.40
CA ARG A 246 -13.61 -21.89 -9.36
C ARG A 246 -13.66 -21.36 -10.78
N TYR A 247 -14.74 -20.67 -11.14
CA TYR A 247 -14.92 -20.06 -12.46
C TYR A 247 -13.81 -19.05 -12.75
N TYR A 248 -13.56 -18.11 -11.84
CA TYR A 248 -12.54 -17.07 -12.02
C TYR A 248 -11.17 -17.69 -12.31
N ARG A 249 -10.75 -18.67 -11.51
CA ARG A 249 -9.45 -19.34 -11.66
C ARG A 249 -9.36 -20.19 -12.93
N LEU A 250 -10.48 -20.72 -13.41
CA LEU A 250 -10.54 -21.48 -14.66
C LEU A 250 -10.31 -20.58 -15.88
N VAL A 251 -10.93 -19.39 -15.89
CA VAL A 251 -10.88 -18.48 -17.06
C VAL A 251 -9.73 -17.46 -17.00
N ASN A 252 -9.14 -17.25 -15.81
CA ASN A 252 -7.97 -16.41 -15.58
C ASN A 252 -6.82 -17.25 -14.99
N PRO A 253 -6.11 -18.05 -15.81
CA PRO A 253 -4.95 -18.80 -15.32
C PRO A 253 -3.86 -17.82 -14.85
N SER A 254 -3.29 -18.09 -13.67
CA SER A 254 -2.25 -17.22 -13.10
C SER A 254 -1.05 -17.09 -14.04
N PRO A 255 -0.61 -15.86 -14.35
CA PRO A 255 0.67 -15.60 -14.98
C PRO A 255 1.83 -16.24 -14.21
N LYS A 256 2.93 -16.50 -14.92
CA LYS A 256 4.16 -17.05 -14.33
C LYS A 256 4.70 -16.17 -13.20
N PHE A 257 4.60 -14.86 -13.35
CA PHE A 257 5.03 -13.87 -12.38
C PHE A 257 3.88 -12.94 -12.05
N GLY A 258 3.67 -12.70 -10.75
CA GLY A 258 2.71 -11.74 -10.24
C GLY A 258 3.38 -10.48 -9.74
N LYS A 259 2.72 -9.83 -8.78
CA LYS A 259 3.20 -8.60 -8.14
C LYS A 259 4.38 -8.87 -7.19
N ARG A 260 5.01 -7.78 -6.76
CA ARG A 260 6.02 -7.76 -5.70
C ARG A 260 5.45 -8.37 -4.41
N LYS A 261 6.23 -9.22 -3.73
CA LYS A 261 5.81 -9.88 -2.47
C LYS A 261 6.03 -9.01 -1.23
N ILE A 262 7.09 -8.21 -1.21
CA ILE A 262 7.49 -7.42 -0.04
C ILE A 262 7.04 -5.97 -0.21
N GLU A 263 5.84 -5.62 0.23
CA GLU A 263 5.26 -4.27 0.06
C GLU A 263 4.28 -3.89 1.18
N ALA A 264 4.14 -2.58 1.39
CA ALA A 264 3.20 -1.98 2.35
C ALA A 264 2.42 -0.81 1.72
N LEU A 265 1.92 -1.03 0.49
CA LEU A 265 1.24 0.02 -0.28
C LEU A 265 -0.10 0.43 0.35
N HIS A 266 -0.85 -0.51 0.93
CA HIS A 266 -2.09 -0.21 1.63
C HIS A 266 -1.82 0.69 2.86
N GLU A 267 -0.80 0.37 3.65
CA GLU A 267 -0.38 1.17 4.80
C GLU A 267 0.15 2.55 4.39
N THR A 268 0.74 2.67 3.19
CA THR A 268 1.12 3.96 2.60
C THR A 268 -0.13 4.82 2.33
N GLY A 269 -1.16 4.22 1.73
CA GLY A 269 -2.50 4.79 1.60
C GLY A 269 -3.05 5.33 2.91
N ARG A 270 -3.02 4.47 3.94
CA ARG A 270 -3.54 4.78 5.27
C ARG A 270 -2.75 5.90 5.96
N ALA A 271 -1.42 5.84 5.93
CA ALA A 271 -0.58 6.86 6.54
C ALA A 271 -0.82 8.26 5.96
N GLY A 272 -0.92 8.37 4.64
CA GLY A 272 -1.21 9.66 4.00
C GLY A 272 -2.61 10.18 4.27
N ALA A 273 -3.62 9.32 4.20
CA ALA A 273 -4.99 9.72 4.52
C ALA A 273 -5.13 10.21 5.97
N ARG A 274 -4.54 9.48 6.93
CA ARG A 274 -4.51 9.89 8.34
C ARG A 274 -3.86 11.26 8.51
N TYR A 275 -2.68 11.44 7.95
CA TYR A 275 -1.97 12.72 8.03
C TYR A 275 -2.74 13.86 7.33
N GLY A 276 -3.41 13.57 6.21
CA GLY A 276 -4.27 14.54 5.53
C GLY A 276 -5.44 15.01 6.39
N LEU A 277 -6.08 14.10 7.11
CA LEU A 277 -7.15 14.44 8.07
C LEU A 277 -6.61 15.25 9.26
N GLU A 278 -5.42 14.91 9.77
CA GLU A 278 -4.73 15.70 10.81
C GLU A 278 -4.43 17.11 10.31
N LEU A 279 -3.90 17.27 9.09
CA LEU A 279 -3.67 18.57 8.48
C LEU A 279 -4.96 19.38 8.31
N LEU A 280 -6.04 18.73 7.84
CA LEU A 280 -7.33 19.37 7.64
C LEU A 280 -7.92 19.89 8.95
N LYS A 281 -7.76 19.13 10.03
CA LYS A 281 -8.24 19.50 11.35
C LYS A 281 -7.36 20.57 12.01
N ASP A 282 -6.04 20.38 12.00
CA ASP A 282 -5.13 21.12 12.87
C ASP A 282 -4.46 22.30 12.18
N LYS A 283 -4.21 22.22 10.86
CA LYS A 283 -3.41 23.21 10.12
C LYS A 283 -4.23 24.03 9.13
N SER A 284 -5.10 23.40 8.37
CA SER A 284 -6.00 24.06 7.43
C SER A 284 -6.83 25.17 8.09
N SER A 285 -7.17 26.18 7.31
CA SER A 285 -8.10 27.26 7.70
C SER A 285 -9.55 26.74 7.87
N LYS A 286 -9.91 25.62 7.25
CA LYS A 286 -11.24 24.99 7.34
C LYS A 286 -11.51 24.37 8.72
N LYS A 287 -10.48 23.84 9.39
CA LYS A 287 -10.56 23.21 10.73
C LYS A 287 -11.65 22.13 10.86
N LYS A 288 -11.94 21.41 9.77
CA LYS A 288 -12.99 20.39 9.73
C LYS A 288 -12.57 19.13 10.46
N SER A 289 -13.52 18.49 11.16
CA SER A 289 -13.32 17.11 11.62
C SER A 289 -13.39 16.14 10.43
N SER A 290 -13.04 14.87 10.67
CA SER A 290 -13.12 13.84 9.64
C SER A 290 -14.56 13.60 9.19
N GLU A 291 -15.54 13.67 10.09
CA GLU A 291 -16.97 13.46 9.77
C GLU A 291 -17.58 14.59 8.92
N GLU A 292 -16.96 15.77 8.93
CA GLU A 292 -17.36 16.94 8.15
C GLU A 292 -16.65 17.02 6.79
N ALA A 293 -15.63 16.19 6.58
CA ALA A 293 -14.77 16.24 5.41
C ALA A 293 -15.38 15.54 4.20
N ILE A 294 -15.24 16.16 3.03
CA ILE A 294 -15.42 15.51 1.73
C ILE A 294 -14.05 15.08 1.21
N ALA A 295 -13.83 13.77 1.12
CA ALA A 295 -12.58 13.21 0.61
C ALA A 295 -12.71 12.81 -0.87
N VAL A 296 -11.68 13.12 -1.66
CA VAL A 296 -11.55 12.70 -3.06
C VAL A 296 -10.28 11.88 -3.20
N VAL A 297 -10.42 10.59 -3.49
CA VAL A 297 -9.30 9.67 -3.69
C VAL A 297 -9.11 9.44 -5.19
N LEU A 298 -7.94 9.86 -5.70
CA LEU A 298 -7.55 9.65 -7.09
C LEU A 298 -6.90 8.27 -7.21
N GLY A 299 -7.54 7.37 -7.95
CA GLY A 299 -7.06 6.00 -8.17
C GLY A 299 -7.52 5.02 -7.09
N TYR A 300 -7.68 3.77 -7.51
CA TYR A 300 -8.24 2.66 -6.72
C TYR A 300 -7.28 1.45 -6.67
N GLY A 301 -5.97 1.73 -6.79
CA GLY A 301 -4.90 0.77 -6.56
C GLY A 301 -4.70 0.47 -5.07
N ASN A 302 -3.65 -0.30 -4.70
CA ASN A 302 -3.41 -0.64 -3.29
C ASN A 302 -3.25 0.59 -2.38
N VAL A 303 -2.60 1.65 -2.90
CA VAL A 303 -2.45 2.93 -2.19
C VAL A 303 -3.81 3.62 -2.02
N GLY A 304 -4.58 3.77 -3.11
CA GLY A 304 -5.92 4.38 -3.05
C GLY A 304 -6.88 3.62 -2.14
N MET A 305 -6.88 2.28 -2.18
CA MET A 305 -7.69 1.46 -1.27
C MET A 305 -7.29 1.64 0.19
N GLY A 306 -6.00 1.82 0.49
CA GLY A 306 -5.52 2.17 1.82
C GLY A 306 -6.02 3.54 2.29
N ALA A 307 -6.05 4.53 1.39
CA ALA A 307 -6.59 5.84 1.71
C ALA A 307 -8.11 5.79 1.98
N ILE A 308 -8.85 5.03 1.17
CA ILE A 308 -10.30 4.80 1.35
C ILE A 308 -10.57 4.14 2.71
N ASP A 309 -9.86 3.05 3.02
CA ASP A 309 -9.96 2.33 4.30
C ASP A 309 -9.72 3.26 5.50
N GLU A 310 -8.66 4.07 5.46
CA GLU A 310 -8.36 4.96 6.57
C GLU A 310 -9.36 6.12 6.69
N CYS A 311 -9.81 6.72 5.58
CA CYS A 311 -10.87 7.72 5.60
C CYS A 311 -12.15 7.15 6.23
N HIS A 312 -12.56 5.94 5.82
CA HIS A 312 -13.71 5.26 6.39
C HIS A 312 -13.53 5.02 7.90
N ARG A 313 -12.39 4.49 8.33
CA ARG A 313 -12.10 4.21 9.76
C ARG A 313 -12.15 5.46 10.65
N ASN A 314 -11.89 6.63 10.07
CA ASN A 314 -11.94 7.91 10.77
C ASN A 314 -13.31 8.62 10.59
N GLY A 315 -14.32 7.95 10.03
CA GLY A 315 -15.68 8.47 9.97
C GLY A 315 -15.95 9.48 8.83
N VAL A 316 -15.08 9.56 7.83
CA VAL A 316 -15.32 10.40 6.64
C VAL A 316 -16.60 9.96 5.95
N ARG A 317 -17.57 10.87 5.84
CA ARG A 317 -18.95 10.54 5.44
C ARG A 317 -19.15 10.45 3.93
N THR A 318 -18.29 11.11 3.15
CA THR A 318 -18.33 11.11 1.70
C THR A 318 -16.92 10.93 1.14
N ILE A 319 -16.68 9.80 0.49
CA ILE A 319 -15.41 9.48 -0.14
C ILE A 319 -15.66 9.23 -1.63
N HIS A 320 -15.32 10.21 -2.47
CA HIS A 320 -15.35 10.04 -3.92
C HIS A 320 -14.12 9.25 -4.37
N VAL A 321 -14.33 8.21 -5.20
CA VAL A 321 -13.24 7.44 -5.80
C VAL A 321 -13.20 7.73 -7.29
N LEU A 322 -12.09 8.31 -7.75
CA LEU A 322 -11.97 8.74 -9.13
C LEU A 322 -11.08 7.79 -9.94
N GLY A 323 -11.61 7.35 -11.08
CA GLY A 323 -10.91 6.54 -12.06
C GLY A 323 -10.57 7.35 -13.29
N LYS A 324 -10.25 6.66 -14.40
CA LYS A 324 -9.81 7.30 -15.64
C LYS A 324 -10.80 8.32 -16.19
N ASP A 325 -12.10 8.04 -16.12
CA ASP A 325 -13.13 8.90 -16.73
C ASP A 325 -13.49 10.10 -15.85
N GLN A 326 -13.55 9.90 -14.53
CA GLN A 326 -13.74 11.00 -13.57
C GLN A 326 -12.55 11.97 -13.57
N THR A 327 -11.34 11.48 -13.81
CA THR A 327 -10.12 12.29 -13.76
C THR A 327 -9.82 13.04 -15.07
N GLN A 328 -10.67 12.91 -16.11
CA GLN A 328 -10.53 13.68 -17.33
C GLN A 328 -10.78 15.16 -17.09
N LYS A 329 -10.06 16.01 -17.83
CA LYS A 329 -10.29 17.45 -17.86
C LYS A 329 -11.73 17.76 -18.24
N GLY A 330 -12.41 18.60 -17.45
CA GLY A 330 -13.82 18.94 -17.59
C GLY A 330 -14.75 18.09 -16.73
N ASN A 331 -14.31 16.91 -16.27
CA ASN A 331 -15.08 16.06 -15.36
C ASN A 331 -14.56 16.17 -13.92
N ILE A 332 -13.23 16.22 -13.75
CA ILE A 332 -12.60 16.19 -12.42
C ILE A 332 -12.99 17.41 -11.58
N GLU A 333 -13.24 18.56 -12.23
CA GLU A 333 -13.58 19.82 -11.58
C GLU A 333 -14.88 19.72 -10.76
N GLU A 334 -15.83 18.87 -11.18
CA GLU A 334 -17.07 18.63 -10.43
C GLU A 334 -16.82 17.99 -9.06
N TYR A 335 -15.71 17.26 -8.91
CA TYR A 335 -15.33 16.59 -7.66
C TYR A 335 -14.38 17.45 -6.83
N LEU A 336 -13.48 18.21 -7.48
CA LEU A 336 -12.47 19.01 -6.78
C LEU A 336 -13.04 20.26 -6.11
N LYS A 337 -14.08 20.88 -6.69
CA LYS A 337 -14.64 22.15 -6.20
C LYS A 337 -15.13 22.09 -4.75
N ASP A 338 -15.66 20.93 -4.33
CA ASP A 338 -16.23 20.72 -2.99
C ASP A 338 -15.27 19.89 -2.10
N ALA A 339 -14.07 19.56 -2.57
CA ALA A 339 -13.14 18.70 -1.86
C ALA A 339 -12.44 19.43 -0.70
N ASP A 340 -12.49 18.82 0.48
CA ASP A 340 -11.70 19.26 1.64
C ASP A 340 -10.35 18.56 1.70
N LEU A 341 -10.33 17.28 1.29
CA LEU A 341 -9.15 16.43 1.29
C LEU A 341 -9.05 15.67 -0.03
N ILE A 342 -7.97 15.92 -0.79
CA ILE A 342 -7.67 15.21 -2.04
C ILE A 342 -6.47 14.30 -1.79
N ILE A 343 -6.60 13.01 -2.10
CA ILE A 343 -5.55 12.02 -1.88
C ILE A 343 -5.20 11.37 -3.22
N ASN A 344 -4.00 11.65 -3.72
CA ASN A 344 -3.48 11.05 -4.95
C ASN A 344 -2.83 9.70 -4.67
N GLY A 345 -3.50 8.61 -5.04
CA GLY A 345 -2.96 7.25 -5.13
C GLY A 345 -2.82 6.75 -6.58
N ALA A 346 -3.01 7.62 -7.58
CA ALA A 346 -3.02 7.27 -8.99
C ALA A 346 -1.61 7.32 -9.58
N GLU A 347 -1.03 6.16 -9.83
CA GLU A 347 0.25 6.06 -10.52
C GLU A 347 0.06 6.19 -12.04
N GLN A 348 0.80 7.12 -12.65
CA GLN A 348 0.77 7.30 -14.10
C GLN A 348 1.95 6.58 -14.79
N PRO A 349 1.76 6.08 -16.02
CA PRO A 349 2.85 5.62 -16.88
C PRO A 349 3.96 6.66 -17.01
N ALA A 350 5.22 6.21 -17.10
CA ALA A 350 6.38 7.10 -17.11
C ALA A 350 6.32 8.20 -18.19
N HIS A 351 5.76 7.91 -19.37
CA HIS A 351 5.64 8.88 -20.47
C HIS A 351 4.59 9.99 -20.23
N LEU A 352 3.70 9.82 -19.24
CA LEU A 352 2.72 10.83 -18.84
C LEU A 352 3.19 11.68 -17.65
N ARG A 353 4.19 11.22 -16.91
CA ARG A 353 4.71 11.92 -15.73
C ARG A 353 5.33 13.25 -16.14
N GLY A 354 4.85 14.34 -15.55
CA GLY A 354 5.28 15.71 -15.87
C GLY A 354 4.62 16.32 -17.11
N VAL A 355 3.75 15.56 -17.79
CA VAL A 355 3.00 16.00 -18.98
C VAL A 355 1.50 16.05 -18.68
N ASN A 356 0.99 15.04 -18.00
CA ASN A 356 -0.40 14.93 -17.59
C ASN A 356 -0.51 15.12 -16.08
N TYR A 357 -1.26 16.15 -15.67
CA TYR A 357 -1.57 16.43 -14.28
C TYR A 357 -3.07 16.23 -14.05
N LEU A 358 -3.41 15.50 -13.00
CA LEU A 358 -4.80 15.32 -12.57
C LEU A 358 -5.25 16.53 -11.74
N VAL A 359 -4.39 17.00 -10.85
CA VAL A 359 -4.58 18.26 -10.11
C VAL A 359 -3.56 19.27 -10.63
N THR A 360 -4.06 20.32 -11.27
CA THR A 360 -3.24 21.38 -11.89
C THR A 360 -3.06 22.57 -10.96
N LYS A 361 -2.07 23.42 -11.23
CA LYS A 361 -1.93 24.73 -10.57
C LYS A 361 -3.14 25.63 -10.80
N GLU A 362 -3.81 25.49 -11.95
CA GLU A 362 -5.03 26.24 -12.24
C GLU A 362 -6.18 25.80 -11.33
N HIS A 363 -6.30 24.49 -11.05
CA HIS A 363 -7.25 23.99 -10.06
C HIS A 363 -6.93 24.53 -8.66
N ALA A 364 -5.68 24.45 -8.22
CA ALA A 364 -5.26 24.97 -6.91
C ALA A 364 -5.60 26.45 -6.74
N LYS A 365 -5.36 27.26 -7.77
CA LYS A 365 -5.54 28.71 -7.71
C LYS A 365 -6.97 29.19 -7.87
N ASN A 366 -7.77 28.54 -8.72
CA ASN A 366 -9.05 29.08 -9.18
C ASN A 366 -10.26 28.20 -8.81
N LEU A 367 -10.04 26.97 -8.31
CA LEU A 367 -11.11 26.00 -8.06
C LEU A 367 -11.13 25.52 -6.61
N LEU A 368 -9.98 25.14 -6.06
CA LEU A 368 -9.89 24.66 -4.69
C LEU A 368 -10.11 25.82 -3.71
N GLU A 369 -10.84 25.55 -2.64
CA GLU A 369 -11.07 26.53 -1.59
C GLU A 369 -9.84 26.64 -0.66
N ASP A 370 -9.65 27.82 -0.08
CA ASP A 370 -8.66 28.03 0.97
C ASP A 370 -8.79 26.97 2.08
N GLY A 371 -7.66 26.36 2.43
CA GLY A 371 -7.57 25.30 3.42
C GLY A 371 -7.87 23.89 2.89
N THR A 372 -8.14 23.70 1.59
CA THR A 372 -8.14 22.34 1.02
C THR A 372 -6.76 21.68 1.23
N VAL A 373 -6.76 20.39 1.55
CA VAL A 373 -5.55 19.59 1.77
C VAL A 373 -5.37 18.63 0.60
N VAL A 374 -4.16 18.58 0.04
CA VAL A 374 -3.77 17.67 -1.04
C VAL A 374 -2.61 16.79 -0.57
N ILE A 375 -2.87 15.49 -0.49
CA ILE A 375 -1.91 14.47 -0.11
C ILE A 375 -1.50 13.66 -1.34
N ASP A 376 -0.22 13.70 -1.68
CA ASP A 376 0.33 12.97 -2.81
C ASP A 376 1.16 11.77 -2.35
N LEU A 377 0.61 10.57 -2.57
CA LEU A 377 1.18 9.31 -2.10
C LEU A 377 2.06 8.62 -3.12
N VAL A 378 2.00 9.04 -4.38
CA VAL A 378 2.87 8.51 -5.44
C VAL A 378 4.24 9.19 -5.39
N GLY A 379 4.27 10.44 -4.92
CA GLY A 379 5.46 11.24 -4.79
C GLY A 379 5.98 11.73 -6.15
N GLY A 380 6.85 12.74 -6.10
CA GLY A 380 7.40 13.37 -7.29
C GLY A 380 8.85 13.79 -7.06
N SER A 381 9.64 13.77 -8.14
CA SER A 381 10.92 14.48 -8.19
C SER A 381 10.97 15.31 -9.46
N ALA A 382 11.95 16.21 -9.56
CA ALA A 382 12.18 17.01 -10.74
C ALA A 382 12.25 16.19 -12.05
N THR A 383 12.74 14.95 -11.97
CA THR A 383 12.88 14.02 -13.12
C THR A 383 11.78 12.97 -13.21
N ASN A 384 10.90 12.88 -12.22
CA ASN A 384 9.79 11.93 -12.16
C ASN A 384 8.60 12.58 -11.46
N ARG A 385 7.93 13.50 -12.17
CA ARG A 385 6.86 14.34 -11.62
C ARG A 385 5.59 13.53 -11.32
N SER A 386 4.86 13.97 -10.29
CA SER A 386 3.59 13.38 -9.90
C SER A 386 2.41 13.86 -10.77
N ALA A 387 1.24 13.28 -10.53
CA ALA A 387 -0.06 13.71 -11.02
C ALA A 387 -0.55 15.03 -10.41
N VAL A 388 0.05 15.50 -9.32
CA VAL A 388 -0.25 16.79 -8.68
C VAL A 388 0.81 17.80 -9.12
N GLU A 389 0.42 18.82 -9.88
CA GLU A 389 1.35 19.74 -10.54
C GLU A 389 2.18 20.57 -9.56
N ASN A 390 1.57 21.02 -8.46
CA ASN A 390 2.25 21.78 -7.39
C ASN A 390 3.38 20.99 -6.72
N VAL A 391 3.31 19.66 -6.73
CA VAL A 391 4.37 18.79 -6.18
C VAL A 391 5.51 18.68 -7.20
N ILE A 392 6.53 19.51 -7.00
CA ILE A 392 7.76 19.49 -7.80
C ILE A 392 8.78 18.52 -7.18
N GLU A 393 8.92 18.57 -5.85
CA GLU A 393 9.79 17.71 -5.05
C GLU A 393 9.00 17.18 -3.85
N CYS A 394 9.45 16.03 -3.32
CA CYS A 394 8.89 15.46 -2.10
C CYS A 394 9.11 16.39 -0.90
N THR A 395 8.14 16.40 0.00
CA THR A 395 8.30 16.98 1.34
C THR A 395 9.10 16.02 2.24
N TYR A 396 9.57 16.53 3.39
CA TYR A 396 10.42 15.79 4.33
C TYR A 396 9.75 15.67 5.68
N LEU A 397 10.09 14.65 6.49
CA LEU A 397 9.49 14.50 7.83
C LEU A 397 9.64 15.73 8.74
N THR A 398 10.69 16.52 8.54
CA THR A 398 10.95 17.77 9.28
C THR A 398 10.14 18.96 8.80
N ASP A 399 9.74 18.94 7.53
CA ASP A 399 8.90 19.97 6.89
C ASP A 399 7.87 19.26 5.99
N PRO A 400 6.84 18.65 6.60
CA PRO A 400 6.06 17.61 5.95
C PRO A 400 5.03 18.13 4.95
N TYR A 401 4.74 19.43 4.95
CA TYR A 401 3.80 20.05 4.01
C TYR A 401 4.24 21.47 3.66
N PHE A 402 3.74 21.99 2.54
CA PHE A 402 3.85 23.40 2.17
C PHE A 402 2.48 23.97 1.79
N GLU A 403 2.37 25.29 1.70
CA GLU A 403 1.14 25.97 1.31
C GLU A 403 1.39 26.80 0.05
N GLU A 404 0.51 26.66 -0.95
CA GLU A 404 0.52 27.44 -2.20
C GLU A 404 -0.93 27.75 -2.58
N ASP A 405 -1.22 29.00 -2.92
CA ASP A 405 -2.58 29.46 -3.28
C ASP A 405 -3.67 29.10 -2.23
N GLY A 406 -3.32 29.12 -0.94
CA GLY A 406 -4.24 28.79 0.16
C GLY A 406 -4.48 27.29 0.37
N VAL A 407 -3.87 26.43 -0.45
CA VAL A 407 -4.01 24.96 -0.41
C VAL A 407 -2.77 24.36 0.24
N LEU A 408 -2.98 23.37 1.12
CA LEU A 408 -1.89 22.66 1.81
C LEU A 408 -1.52 21.41 1.01
N PHE A 409 -0.25 21.26 0.64
CA PHE A 409 0.27 20.13 -0.11
C PHE A 409 1.27 19.32 0.70
N SER A 410 1.18 17.99 0.65
CA SER A 410 2.16 17.09 1.26
C SER A 410 2.47 15.92 0.32
N ALA A 411 3.75 15.64 0.14
CA ALA A 411 4.25 14.57 -0.74
C ALA A 411 5.47 13.90 -0.11
N LEU A 412 5.27 13.22 1.02
CA LEU A 412 6.38 12.71 1.83
C LEU A 412 7.09 11.52 1.17
N TRP A 413 8.42 11.53 1.24
CA TRP A 413 9.18 10.30 1.03
C TRP A 413 9.08 9.40 2.28
N GLY A 414 8.58 8.19 2.09
CA GLY A 414 8.47 7.22 3.18
C GLY A 414 7.30 7.46 4.14
N TRP A 415 6.11 7.68 3.59
CA TRP A 415 4.82 7.79 4.30
C TRP A 415 4.63 6.89 5.52
N PRO A 416 5.04 5.60 5.55
CA PRO A 416 4.93 4.79 6.76
C PRO A 416 5.62 5.37 8.01
N MET A 417 6.59 6.28 7.85
CA MET A 417 7.23 6.98 8.96
C MET A 417 6.28 7.95 9.68
N MET A 418 5.15 8.33 9.07
CA MET A 418 4.08 9.12 9.66
C MET A 418 3.13 8.26 10.51
N GLY A 419 3.67 7.58 11.52
CA GLY A 419 2.88 6.83 12.50
C GLY A 419 2.47 5.41 12.11
N PHE A 420 3.08 4.82 11.08
CA PHE A 420 2.82 3.45 10.63
C PHE A 420 4.08 2.56 10.64
N MET A 421 5.14 2.97 11.35
CA MET A 421 6.42 2.24 11.34
C MET A 421 6.27 0.85 11.94
N ARG A 422 5.53 0.71 13.05
CA ARG A 422 5.33 -0.59 13.71
C ARG A 422 4.50 -1.53 12.83
N GLU A 423 3.38 -1.04 12.31
CA GLU A 423 2.46 -1.80 11.45
C GLU A 423 3.17 -2.27 10.18
N THR A 424 3.95 -1.40 9.54
CA THR A 424 4.70 -1.78 8.36
C THR A 424 5.87 -2.70 8.67
N ALA A 425 6.56 -2.56 9.81
CA ALA A 425 7.58 -3.52 10.23
C ALA A 425 6.97 -4.92 10.42
N ILE A 426 5.82 -5.03 11.09
CA ILE A 426 5.09 -6.30 11.24
C ILE A 426 4.75 -6.90 9.87
N LYS A 427 4.22 -6.09 8.95
CA LYS A 427 3.84 -6.54 7.61
C LYS A 427 5.04 -7.04 6.80
N TYR A 428 6.10 -6.25 6.74
CA TYR A 428 7.32 -6.61 6.02
C TYR A 428 7.96 -7.87 6.60
N SER A 429 8.04 -7.95 7.93
CA SER A 429 8.56 -9.11 8.64
C SER A 429 7.83 -10.40 8.26
N GLY A 430 6.48 -10.37 8.26
CA GLY A 430 5.69 -11.53 7.85
C GLY A 430 5.93 -11.96 6.40
N GLN A 431 6.09 -10.99 5.49
CA GLN A 431 6.40 -11.25 4.07
C GLN A 431 7.82 -11.83 3.90
N ILE A 432 8.80 -11.31 4.63
CA ILE A 432 10.19 -11.78 4.61
C ILE A 432 10.25 -13.21 5.16
N ALA A 433 9.58 -13.49 6.28
CA ALA A 433 9.49 -14.82 6.85
C ALA A 433 8.82 -15.82 5.88
N ASP A 434 7.71 -15.44 5.23
CA ASP A 434 7.05 -16.29 4.21
C ASP A 434 7.98 -16.59 3.02
N ILE A 435 8.80 -15.64 2.58
CA ILE A 435 9.78 -15.88 1.52
C ILE A 435 10.88 -16.85 1.98
N LEU A 436 11.36 -16.70 3.22
CA LEU A 436 12.42 -17.54 3.75
C LEU A 436 11.96 -18.97 3.98
N ILE A 437 10.87 -19.18 4.72
CA ILE A 437 10.46 -20.51 5.21
C ILE A 437 9.08 -20.98 4.72
N GLY A 438 8.33 -20.12 4.03
CA GLY A 438 7.04 -20.44 3.42
C GLY A 438 7.19 -21.12 2.07
N GLU A 439 6.47 -20.64 1.06
CA GLU A 439 6.40 -21.31 -0.24
C GLU A 439 7.68 -21.16 -1.08
N ASP A 440 8.35 -20.01 -0.98
CA ASP A 440 9.57 -19.76 -1.76
C ASP A 440 10.79 -20.51 -1.21
N LYS A 441 10.74 -20.88 0.08
CA LYS A 441 11.82 -21.58 0.79
C LYS A 441 13.20 -20.99 0.50
N PHE A 442 13.33 -19.66 0.43
CA PHE A 442 14.61 -19.04 0.11
C PHE A 442 15.71 -19.41 1.13
N ILE A 443 15.30 -19.83 2.34
CA ILE A 443 16.20 -20.41 3.34
C ILE A 443 17.04 -21.56 2.79
N ASP A 444 16.61 -22.28 1.76
CA ASP A 444 17.34 -23.43 1.21
C ASP A 444 18.64 -23.05 0.46
N GLY A 445 18.84 -21.77 0.14
CA GLY A 445 20.03 -21.22 -0.49
C GLY A 445 19.85 -20.88 -1.98
N LEU A 446 20.83 -20.16 -2.54
CA LEU A 446 20.78 -19.60 -3.91
C LEU A 446 20.50 -20.64 -5.02
N ASN A 447 20.92 -21.88 -4.83
CA ASN A 447 20.77 -22.95 -5.83
C ASN A 447 19.36 -23.55 -5.89
N LYS A 448 18.49 -23.19 -4.95
CA LYS A 448 17.12 -23.71 -4.83
C LYS A 448 16.07 -22.60 -4.87
N MET A 449 16.44 -21.40 -5.30
CA MET A 449 15.52 -20.28 -5.40
C MET A 449 14.34 -20.60 -6.32
N THR A 450 13.15 -20.19 -5.92
CA THR A 450 11.99 -20.17 -6.82
C THR A 450 12.20 -19.13 -7.91
N PRO A 451 11.52 -19.26 -9.07
CA PRO A 451 11.64 -18.30 -10.15
C PRO A 451 11.37 -16.85 -9.72
N GLY A 452 10.48 -16.65 -8.74
CA GLY A 452 10.13 -15.34 -8.20
C GLY A 452 11.25 -14.69 -7.38
N VAL A 453 11.97 -15.47 -6.57
CA VAL A 453 13.15 -15.00 -5.84
C VAL A 453 14.36 -14.85 -6.76
N GLU A 454 14.48 -15.68 -7.80
CA GLU A 454 15.57 -15.53 -8.80
C GLU A 454 15.55 -14.18 -9.51
N GLN A 455 14.37 -13.55 -9.67
CA GLN A 455 14.28 -12.18 -10.24
C GLN A 455 14.96 -11.13 -9.35
N ALA A 456 15.11 -11.42 -8.05
CA ALA A 456 15.68 -10.50 -7.08
C ALA A 456 17.18 -10.65 -6.87
N LEU A 457 17.84 -11.63 -7.49
CA LEU A 457 19.30 -11.78 -7.38
C LEU A 457 19.98 -10.70 -8.24
N VAL A 458 20.42 -9.62 -7.61
CA VAL A 458 21.03 -8.45 -8.29
C VAL A 458 22.56 -8.48 -8.27
N CYS A 459 23.16 -9.31 -7.41
CA CYS A 459 24.60 -9.53 -7.32
C CYS A 459 24.89 -10.99 -6.94
N GLY A 460 25.88 -11.62 -7.58
CA GLY A 460 26.14 -13.06 -7.47
C GLY A 460 25.60 -13.87 -8.66
N ARG A 461 25.63 -15.20 -8.64
CA ARG A 461 25.99 -16.11 -7.53
C ARG A 461 27.51 -16.28 -7.38
N PHE A 462 28.04 -16.07 -6.19
CA PHE A 462 29.44 -16.29 -5.82
C PHE A 462 29.68 -17.60 -5.09
#